data_AF-A0A370HFI1-F1
#
_entry.id   AF-A0A370HFI1-F1
#
_cell.length_a   1.000
_cell.length_b   1.000
_cell.length_c   1.000
_cell.angle_alpha   90.00
_cell.angle_beta   90.00
_cell.angle_gamma   90.00
#
_symmetry.space_group_name_H-M   'P 1'
#
loop_
_entity.id
_entity.type
_entity.pdbx_description
1 polymer ?
#
loop_
_entity_poly.entity_id
_entity_poly.type
_entity_poly.pdbx_seq_one_letter_code
_entity_poly.pdbx_strand_id
1 'polypeptide(L)'
;MGGDHLALGNQAIGHCPTPEEDRIDRVSANQTSSEPADVGERASNSGGYSWEIAHNGAVVEFGVVGLGEEHPWTGHINTGDEYLQAGAELFGQVCVYAADESRDAIIEARADGRPAPEPVTSVTVRLRDSTGTDLMSMTARLDDKPVTADDVTAYLDMMAAAAERDAYLRDHREPDDDTYTWSTEPPHSMQPGAVVEMPPSLDVRDPGQLLIDDLYEEAADLRDTVVDPDHCRRKLFQAEQCLADAQRHERHVAATAEVDALDAASERVARCARRVTVWSTRLADSTEIYLQAAALEAEAAHLSRHTSPHTTISYGTT
;
A
#
# COMPACT_ATOMS: atom_id res chain seq x y z
N MET A 1 27.51 -32.33 -59.31
CA MET A 1 26.55 -32.02 -60.38
C MET A 1 25.57 -31.04 -59.77
N GLY A 2 25.86 -29.74 -59.81
CA GLY A 2 25.43 -28.83 -60.88
C GLY A 2 24.03 -28.32 -60.47
N GLY A 3 23.82 -27.10 -59.98
CA GLY A 3 24.35 -25.82 -60.43
C GLY A 3 23.26 -25.16 -61.28
N ASP A 4 22.68 -24.06 -60.77
CA ASP A 4 22.15 -22.88 -61.49
C ASP A 4 21.26 -22.08 -60.52
N HIS A 5 21.71 -20.96 -59.93
CA HIS A 5 21.91 -19.62 -60.51
C HIS A 5 20.68 -19.05 -61.23
N LEU A 6 19.91 -18.23 -60.51
CA LEU A 6 19.32 -17.00 -61.08
C LEU A 6 19.50 -15.85 -60.10
N ALA A 7 20.05 -14.77 -60.64
CA ALA A 7 20.45 -13.54 -60.00
C ALA A 7 19.63 -12.36 -60.57
N LEU A 8 19.83 -11.19 -59.95
CA LEU A 8 19.49 -9.83 -60.42
C LEU A 8 18.02 -9.42 -60.19
N GLY A 9 17.66 -8.22 -59.74
CA GLY A 9 18.29 -6.93 -59.43
C GLY A 9 17.13 -6.05 -58.88
N ASN A 10 17.28 -4.99 -58.08
CA ASN A 10 17.84 -3.66 -58.33
C ASN A 10 17.59 -2.86 -57.03
N GLN A 11 18.60 -2.24 -56.43
CA GLN A 11 18.86 -0.79 -56.49
C GLN A 11 17.63 0.13 -56.29
N ALA A 12 17.56 0.73 -55.10
CA ALA A 12 17.09 2.10 -54.92
C ALA A 12 17.93 2.78 -53.82
N ILE A 13 18.85 3.64 -54.28
CA ILE A 13 19.57 4.62 -53.49
C ILE A 13 18.60 5.79 -53.26
N GLY A 14 18.30 6.12 -52.01
CA GLY A 14 17.56 7.33 -51.62
C GLY A 14 18.13 7.83 -50.29
N HIS A 15 19.19 8.62 -50.35
CA HIS A 15 19.14 10.08 -50.14
C HIS A 15 18.90 10.45 -48.66
N CYS A 16 19.99 10.71 -47.94
CA CYS A 16 20.01 11.40 -46.66
C CYS A 16 19.54 12.85 -46.83
N PRO A 17 18.63 13.34 -45.98
CA PRO A 17 18.59 14.74 -45.59
C PRO A 17 19.24 14.89 -44.21
N THR A 18 20.36 15.61 -44.16
CA THR A 18 20.74 16.35 -42.94
C THR A 18 19.87 17.59 -42.81
N PRO A 19 19.43 17.94 -41.61
CA PRO A 19 19.33 19.32 -41.18
C PRO A 19 20.24 19.50 -39.95
N GLU A 20 21.35 20.21 -40.08
CA GLU A 20 21.41 21.68 -40.04
C GLU A 20 21.08 22.19 -38.64
N GLU A 21 22.16 22.61 -37.99
CA GLU A 21 22.21 23.35 -36.74
C GLU A 21 21.37 24.61 -36.87
N ASP A 22 20.32 24.77 -36.07
CA ASP A 22 19.81 26.09 -35.73
C ASP A 22 19.27 26.12 -34.29
N ARG A 23 20.14 26.57 -33.39
CA ARG A 23 19.89 27.67 -32.46
C ARG A 23 18.46 27.77 -31.90
N ILE A 24 18.25 27.22 -30.69
CA ILE A 24 17.28 27.77 -29.73
C ILE A 24 17.99 28.01 -28.40
N ASP A 25 18.59 29.19 -28.30
CA ASP A 25 18.58 29.95 -27.06
C ASP A 25 17.11 30.28 -26.73
N ARG A 26 16.56 29.66 -25.70
CA ARG A 26 15.54 30.27 -24.81
C ARG A 26 15.27 29.37 -23.61
N VAL A 27 16.05 29.60 -22.56
CA VAL A 27 15.58 29.47 -21.19
C VAL A 27 14.36 30.40 -21.05
N SER A 28 13.16 29.83 -21.18
CA SER A 28 11.93 30.50 -20.76
C SER A 28 11.67 30.08 -19.32
N ALA A 29 12.09 30.94 -18.38
CA ALA A 29 11.54 30.93 -17.04
C ALA A 29 10.06 31.31 -17.14
N ASN A 30 9.18 30.32 -17.29
CA ASN A 30 7.76 30.51 -17.05
C ASN A 30 7.55 30.54 -15.53
N GLN A 31 7.70 31.74 -14.95
CA GLN A 31 7.05 32.10 -13.70
C GLN A 31 5.56 32.24 -13.99
N THR A 32 4.82 31.13 -14.00
CA THR A 32 3.37 31.18 -13.77
C THR A 32 3.17 31.46 -12.29
N SER A 33 3.00 32.74 -11.98
CA SER A 33 2.54 33.22 -10.69
C SER A 33 1.09 32.77 -10.52
N SER A 34 0.91 31.62 -9.89
CA SER A 34 -0.36 31.23 -9.30
C SER A 34 -0.38 31.82 -7.89
N GLU A 35 -1.25 32.81 -7.67
CA GLU A 35 -1.58 33.32 -6.34
C GLU A 35 -1.94 32.15 -5.41
N PRO A 36 -1.21 31.91 -4.31
CA PRO A 36 -1.65 30.95 -3.32
C PRO A 36 -2.88 31.52 -2.61
N ALA A 37 -3.94 30.72 -2.55
CA ALA A 37 -5.05 30.96 -1.66
C ALA A 37 -4.52 31.14 -0.23
N ASP A 38 -4.89 32.25 0.37
CA ASP A 38 -4.57 32.64 1.74
C ASP A 38 -5.19 31.63 2.72
N VAL A 39 -4.44 30.57 3.02
CA VAL A 39 -4.76 29.62 4.09
C VAL A 39 -4.15 30.17 5.37
N GLY A 40 -5.05 30.57 6.26
CA GLY A 40 -4.77 31.36 7.44
C GLY A 40 -3.85 30.71 8.47
N GLU A 41 -3.19 31.62 9.18
CA GLU A 41 -2.77 31.52 10.59
C GLU A 41 -1.75 30.44 10.92
N ARG A 42 -0.49 30.76 10.58
CA ARG A 42 0.74 30.05 10.94
C ARG A 42 0.93 29.96 12.46
N ALA A 43 0.80 28.74 12.97
CA ALA A 43 1.24 28.36 14.30
C ALA A 43 2.76 28.57 14.48
N SER A 44 3.10 29.03 15.68
CA SER A 44 4.45 29.41 16.12
C SER A 44 5.46 28.25 16.07
N ASN A 45 6.46 28.38 15.21
CA ASN A 45 7.88 28.08 15.45
C ASN A 45 8.32 26.72 16.04
N SER A 46 7.55 25.65 15.88
CA SER A 46 8.06 24.28 16.00
C SER A 46 8.79 23.93 14.69
N GLY A 47 10.09 23.60 14.76
CA GLY A 47 10.99 23.41 13.61
C GLY A 47 10.66 22.25 12.65
N GLY A 48 9.46 22.23 12.08
CA GLY A 48 9.01 21.27 11.08
C GLY A 48 9.17 21.77 9.65
N TYR A 49 8.71 20.95 8.71
CA TYR A 49 8.67 21.26 7.28
C TYR A 49 7.31 20.89 6.69
N SER A 50 6.94 21.58 5.61
CA SER A 50 5.81 21.20 4.78
C SER A 50 6.31 20.47 3.53
N TRP A 51 5.47 19.61 3.00
CA TRP A 51 5.73 18.89 1.76
C TRP A 51 4.51 18.97 0.83
N GLU A 52 4.77 18.90 -0.47
CA GLU A 52 3.78 18.99 -1.55
C GLU A 52 4.16 17.99 -2.64
N ILE A 53 3.20 17.17 -3.04
CA ILE A 53 3.29 16.24 -4.17
C ILE A 53 2.39 16.78 -5.28
N ALA A 54 2.96 16.91 -6.48
CA ALA A 54 2.21 17.31 -7.66
C ALA A 54 2.38 16.31 -8.81
N HIS A 55 1.28 15.93 -9.44
CA HIS A 55 1.22 15.09 -10.64
C HIS A 55 0.87 15.98 -11.84
N ASN A 56 1.70 15.95 -12.90
CA ASN A 56 1.49 16.77 -14.11
C ASN A 56 1.28 18.27 -13.80
N GLY A 57 1.86 18.77 -12.70
CA GLY A 57 1.73 20.16 -12.25
C GLY A 57 0.52 20.45 -11.35
N ALA A 58 -0.39 19.51 -11.13
CA ALA A 58 -1.50 19.63 -10.17
C ALA A 58 -1.10 19.04 -8.82
N VAL A 59 -1.26 19.81 -7.73
CA VAL A 59 -1.03 19.31 -6.37
C VAL A 59 -2.08 18.26 -6.03
N VAL A 60 -1.63 17.05 -5.71
CA VAL A 60 -2.50 15.92 -5.35
C VAL A 60 -2.49 15.68 -3.85
N GLU A 61 -1.40 16.02 -3.18
CA GLU A 61 -1.26 15.78 -1.75
C GLU A 61 -0.29 16.80 -1.14
N PHE A 62 -0.56 17.17 0.11
CA PHE A 62 0.28 18.08 0.88
C PHE A 62 0.19 17.72 2.36
N GLY A 63 1.23 18.07 3.11
CA GLY A 63 1.24 17.88 4.55
C GLY A 63 2.29 18.71 5.26
N VAL A 64 2.23 18.67 6.58
CA VAL A 64 3.21 19.30 7.48
C VAL A 64 3.67 18.23 8.45
N VAL A 65 4.98 18.18 8.71
CA VAL A 65 5.60 17.24 9.65
C VAL A 65 6.40 18.05 10.67
N GLY A 66 6.10 17.85 11.95
CA GLY A 66 6.84 18.42 13.06
C GLY A 66 8.23 17.80 13.22
N LEU A 67 9.13 18.53 13.87
CA LEU A 67 10.43 17.97 14.26
C LEU A 67 10.21 16.79 15.22
N GLY A 68 10.85 15.66 14.96
CA GLY A 68 10.71 14.44 15.76
C GLY A 68 9.44 13.64 15.47
N GLU A 69 8.62 14.06 14.50
CA GLU A 69 7.48 13.27 14.01
C GLU A 69 7.90 12.38 12.83
N GLU A 70 7.19 11.26 12.70
CA GLU A 70 7.33 10.32 11.60
C GLU A 70 6.65 10.86 10.34
N HIS A 71 7.36 10.88 9.20
CA HIS A 71 6.77 11.30 7.94
C HIS A 71 5.81 10.22 7.41
N PRO A 72 4.56 10.57 7.03
CA PRO A 72 3.51 9.59 6.71
C PRO A 72 3.85 8.67 5.54
N TRP A 73 4.61 9.17 4.57
CA TRP A 73 5.04 8.36 3.42
C TRP A 73 6.25 7.47 3.72
N THR A 74 7.30 8.01 4.33
CA THR A 74 8.60 7.34 4.42
C THR A 74 8.78 6.56 5.72
N GLY A 75 7.98 6.86 6.74
CA GLY A 75 8.17 6.34 8.10
C GLY A 75 9.44 6.86 8.78
N HIS A 76 10.09 7.88 8.20
CA HIS A 76 11.32 8.44 8.75
C HIS A 76 11.01 9.53 9.77
N ILE A 77 11.65 9.46 10.94
CA ILE A 77 11.56 10.50 11.97
C ILE A 77 12.61 11.57 11.69
N ASN A 78 12.17 12.78 11.34
CA ASN A 78 13.10 13.84 11.03
C ASN A 78 13.61 14.52 12.32
N THR A 79 14.90 14.36 12.63
CA THR A 79 15.51 14.91 13.85
C THR A 79 16.20 16.27 13.64
N GLY A 80 16.16 16.83 12.42
CA GLY A 80 16.81 18.11 12.12
C GLY A 80 17.18 18.22 10.64
N ASP A 81 18.48 18.24 10.34
CA ASP A 81 19.04 18.59 9.03
C ASP A 81 18.88 17.51 7.93
N GLU A 82 18.12 16.45 8.18
CA GLU A 82 17.93 15.32 7.27
C GLU A 82 16.83 15.57 6.21
N TYR A 83 16.40 16.82 6.01
CA TYR A 83 15.35 17.17 5.04
C TYR A 83 15.67 16.72 3.61
N LEU A 84 16.95 16.75 3.21
CA LEU A 84 17.36 16.27 1.89
C LEU A 84 17.20 14.76 1.74
N GLN A 85 17.49 13.99 2.80
CA GLN A 85 17.30 12.55 2.80
C GLN A 85 15.80 12.21 2.81
N ALA A 86 15.02 12.85 3.70
CA ALA A 86 13.58 12.69 3.76
C ALA A 86 12.92 13.05 2.42
N GLY A 87 13.35 14.14 1.78
CA GLY A 87 12.85 14.58 0.48
C GLY A 87 13.22 13.62 -0.65
N ALA A 88 14.43 13.06 -0.65
CA ALA A 88 14.85 12.08 -1.65
C ALA A 88 14.12 10.74 -1.50
N GLU A 89 13.91 10.27 -0.26
CA GLU A 89 13.15 9.06 0.03
C GLU A 89 11.68 9.22 -0.34
N LEU A 90 11.06 10.35 0.05
CA LEU A 90 9.71 10.72 -0.35
C LEU A 90 9.59 10.73 -1.86
N PHE A 91 10.49 11.43 -2.56
CA PHE A 91 10.47 11.54 -4.01
C PHE A 91 10.56 10.18 -4.70
N GLY A 92 11.45 9.30 -4.27
CA GLY A 92 11.58 7.95 -4.83
C GLY A 92 10.30 7.13 -4.64
N GLN A 93 9.70 7.18 -3.45
CA GLN A 93 8.48 6.44 -3.14
C GLN A 93 7.28 6.96 -3.93
N VAL A 94 7.13 8.27 -4.03
CA VAL A 94 6.04 8.90 -4.80
C VAL A 94 6.18 8.61 -6.29
N CYS A 95 7.39 8.60 -6.85
CA CYS A 95 7.56 8.25 -8.27
C CYS A 95 7.10 6.82 -8.58
N VAL A 96 7.45 5.85 -7.73
CA VAL A 96 7.01 4.46 -7.90
C VAL A 96 5.50 4.36 -7.72
N TYR A 97 4.97 4.96 -6.65
CA TYR A 97 3.54 4.94 -6.37
C TYR A 97 2.71 5.57 -7.49
N ALA A 98 3.10 6.75 -7.97
CA ALA A 98 2.39 7.44 -9.04
C ALA A 98 2.43 6.68 -10.37
N ALA A 99 3.53 5.99 -10.67
CA ALA A 99 3.63 5.14 -11.86
C ALA A 99 2.70 3.92 -11.74
N ASP A 100 2.75 3.21 -10.61
CA ASP A 100 1.92 2.02 -10.37
C ASP A 100 0.42 2.37 -10.32
N GLU A 101 0.04 3.42 -9.58
CA GLU A 101 -1.35 3.87 -9.47
C GLU A 101 -1.90 4.36 -10.82
N SER A 102 -1.12 5.13 -11.58
CA SER A 102 -1.50 5.55 -12.94
C SER A 102 -1.76 4.34 -13.84
N ARG A 103 -0.86 3.34 -13.80
CA ARG A 103 -0.99 2.12 -14.60
C ARG A 103 -2.22 1.31 -14.19
N ASP A 104 -2.44 1.11 -12.90
CA ASP A 104 -3.56 0.33 -12.37
C ASP A 104 -4.90 1.01 -12.66
N ALA A 105 -4.98 2.34 -12.54
CA ALA A 105 -6.18 3.10 -12.90
C ALA A 105 -6.53 2.98 -14.40
N ILE A 106 -5.53 2.89 -15.28
CA ILE A 106 -5.73 2.65 -16.71
C ILE A 106 -6.23 1.22 -16.96
N ILE A 107 -5.66 0.23 -16.28
CA ILE A 107 -6.07 -1.18 -16.39
C ILE A 107 -7.53 -1.32 -15.94
N GLU A 108 -7.87 -0.80 -14.77
CA GLU A 108 -9.21 -0.84 -14.20
C GLU A 108 -10.23 -0.15 -15.12
N ALA A 109 -9.94 1.08 -15.56
CA ALA A 109 -10.84 1.80 -16.47
C ALA A 109 -11.09 1.02 -17.77
N ARG A 110 -10.06 0.38 -18.33
CA ARG A 110 -10.21 -0.44 -19.55
C ARG A 110 -10.98 -1.74 -19.29
N ALA A 111 -10.74 -2.40 -18.17
CA ALA A 111 -11.48 -3.60 -17.75
C ALA A 111 -12.98 -3.30 -17.61
N ASP A 112 -13.33 -2.12 -17.10
CA ASP A 112 -14.71 -1.64 -16.98
C ASP A 112 -15.32 -1.09 -18.29
N GLY A 113 -14.53 -1.01 -19.37
CA GLY A 113 -14.97 -0.39 -20.62
C GLY A 113 -15.13 1.14 -20.55
N ARG A 114 -14.53 1.79 -19.54
CA ARG A 114 -14.49 3.26 -19.37
C ARG A 114 -13.30 3.87 -20.15
N PRO A 115 -13.38 5.16 -20.51
CA PRO A 115 -12.21 5.88 -21.03
C PRO A 115 -11.06 5.84 -20.02
N ALA A 116 -9.85 5.50 -20.48
CA ALA A 116 -8.66 5.50 -19.63
C ALA A 116 -8.33 6.93 -19.16
N PRO A 117 -7.94 7.12 -17.89
CA PRO A 117 -7.45 8.40 -17.41
C PRO A 117 -6.15 8.80 -18.12
N GLU A 118 -5.81 10.09 -18.04
CA GLU A 118 -4.53 10.59 -18.53
C GLU A 118 -3.39 10.06 -17.62
N PRO A 119 -2.31 9.51 -18.18
CA PRO A 119 -1.23 8.96 -17.38
C PRO A 119 -0.45 10.05 -16.63
N VAL A 120 0.08 9.70 -15.47
CA VAL A 120 1.01 10.57 -14.75
C VAL A 120 2.37 10.54 -15.48
N THR A 121 2.75 11.64 -16.10
CA THR A 121 3.99 11.76 -16.89
C THR A 121 5.09 12.50 -16.15
N SER A 122 4.73 13.26 -15.11
CA SER A 122 5.69 13.94 -14.26
C SER A 122 5.22 14.00 -12.81
N VAL A 123 6.17 13.83 -11.90
CA VAL A 123 5.98 13.95 -10.46
C VAL A 123 6.91 15.03 -9.96
N THR A 124 6.38 15.97 -9.19
CA THR A 124 7.15 16.98 -8.47
C THR A 124 6.92 16.81 -6.98
N VAL A 125 8.02 16.78 -6.22
CA VAL A 125 7.98 16.87 -4.76
C VAL A 125 8.68 18.15 -4.33
N ARG A 126 8.03 18.91 -3.45
CA ARG A 126 8.58 20.13 -2.85
C ARG A 126 8.56 20.02 -1.34
N LEU A 127 9.65 20.43 -0.71
CA LEU A 127 9.75 20.58 0.74
C LEU A 127 10.00 22.05 1.04
N ARG A 128 9.28 22.60 2.03
CA ARG A 128 9.48 23.98 2.51
C ARG A 128 9.65 24.00 4.01
N ASP A 129 10.48 24.89 4.51
CA ASP A 129 10.63 25.08 5.95
C ASP A 129 9.35 25.70 6.58
N SER A 130 9.38 25.89 7.90
CA SER A 130 8.27 26.51 8.64
C SER A 130 7.99 27.97 8.24
N THR A 131 8.92 28.65 7.56
CA THR A 131 8.74 30.00 7.02
C THR A 131 8.11 29.99 5.62
N GLY A 132 8.03 28.82 4.99
CA GLY A 132 7.59 28.63 3.61
C GLY A 132 8.70 28.80 2.58
N THR A 133 9.97 28.85 3.02
CA THR A 133 11.12 28.87 2.11
C THR A 133 11.33 27.47 1.54
N ASP A 134 11.45 27.35 0.21
CA ASP A 134 11.73 26.08 -0.44
C ASP A 134 13.08 25.52 0.02
N LEU A 135 13.04 24.39 0.71
CA LEU A 135 14.23 23.62 1.10
C LEU A 135 14.73 22.78 -0.08
N MET A 136 13.79 22.23 -0.85
CA MET A 136 14.08 21.28 -1.91
C MET A 136 12.92 21.19 -2.90
N SER A 137 13.24 21.03 -4.19
CA SER A 137 12.26 20.66 -5.22
C SER A 137 12.89 19.64 -6.16
N MET A 138 12.25 18.49 -6.29
CA MET A 138 12.63 17.45 -7.24
C MET A 138 11.50 17.24 -8.23
N THR A 139 11.85 17.00 -9.49
CA THR A 139 10.88 16.65 -10.54
C THR A 139 11.42 15.50 -11.36
N ALA A 140 10.62 14.46 -11.51
CA ALA A 140 10.89 13.33 -12.40
C ALA A 140 9.94 13.37 -13.59
N ARG A 141 10.43 12.92 -14.73
CA ARG A 141 9.57 12.42 -15.82
C ARG A 141 9.44 10.92 -15.64
N LEU A 142 8.22 10.42 -15.68
CA LEU A 142 7.94 9.01 -15.58
C LEU A 142 7.85 8.42 -16.99
N ASP A 143 8.72 7.45 -17.27
CA ASP A 143 8.63 6.65 -18.47
C ASP A 143 7.74 5.44 -18.17
N ASP A 144 6.44 5.58 -18.42
CA ASP A 144 5.48 4.52 -18.14
C ASP A 144 5.50 3.44 -19.23
N LYS A 145 5.39 2.17 -18.82
CA LYS A 145 5.25 1.06 -19.76
C LYS A 145 3.81 1.08 -20.26
N PRO A 146 3.58 1.14 -21.58
CA PRO A 146 2.21 1.18 -22.11
C PRO A 146 1.43 -0.06 -21.67
N VAL A 147 0.23 0.16 -21.10
CA VAL A 147 -0.71 -0.91 -20.75
C VAL A 147 -1.17 -1.62 -22.01
N THR A 148 -0.94 -2.92 -22.07
CA THR A 148 -1.30 -3.80 -23.19
C THR A 148 -2.66 -4.45 -22.99
N ALA A 149 -3.20 -5.09 -24.03
CA ALA A 149 -4.41 -5.90 -23.90
C ALA A 149 -4.19 -7.11 -22.96
N ASP A 150 -3.00 -7.71 -23.00
CA ASP A 150 -2.63 -8.84 -22.14
C ASP A 150 -2.63 -8.45 -20.65
N ASP A 151 -2.19 -7.22 -20.32
CA ASP A 151 -2.26 -6.70 -18.94
C ASP A 151 -3.72 -6.62 -18.44
N VAL A 152 -4.64 -6.19 -19.31
CA VAL A 152 -6.08 -6.09 -18.97
C VAL A 152 -6.69 -7.48 -18.84
N THR A 153 -6.36 -8.41 -19.73
CA THR A 153 -6.83 -9.81 -19.61
C THR A 153 -6.32 -10.45 -18.32
N ALA A 154 -5.04 -10.29 -17.97
CA ALA A 154 -4.48 -10.82 -16.74
C ALA A 154 -5.18 -10.27 -15.48
N TYR A 155 -5.54 -8.97 -15.49
CA TYR A 155 -6.32 -8.37 -14.42
C TYR A 155 -7.73 -8.97 -14.31
N LEU A 156 -8.44 -9.15 -15.43
CA LEU A 156 -9.76 -9.78 -15.45
C LEU A 156 -9.72 -11.23 -14.93
N ASP A 157 -8.71 -11.99 -15.33
CA ASP A 157 -8.51 -13.37 -14.84
C ASP A 157 -8.27 -13.40 -13.32
N MET A 158 -7.46 -12.46 -12.80
CA MET A 158 -7.24 -12.31 -11.36
C MET A 158 -8.54 -12.00 -10.61
N MET A 159 -9.36 -11.07 -11.14
CA MET A 159 -10.65 -10.71 -10.54
C MET A 159 -11.64 -11.89 -10.58
N ALA A 160 -11.67 -12.66 -11.67
CA ALA A 160 -12.50 -13.87 -11.77
C ALA A 160 -12.09 -14.92 -10.73
N ALA A 161 -10.78 -15.18 -10.58
CA ALA A 161 -10.27 -16.11 -9.57
C ALA A 161 -10.57 -15.64 -8.13
N ALA A 162 -10.51 -14.32 -7.87
CA ALA A 162 -10.88 -13.76 -6.58
C ALA A 162 -12.39 -13.96 -6.28
N ALA A 163 -13.25 -13.75 -7.29
CA ALA A 163 -14.69 -13.97 -7.16
C ALA A 163 -15.05 -15.45 -6.95
N GLU A 164 -14.37 -16.37 -7.63
CA GLU A 164 -14.53 -17.81 -7.40
C GLU A 164 -14.12 -18.22 -5.99
N ARG A 165 -13.00 -17.68 -5.49
CA ARG A 165 -12.54 -17.91 -4.11
C ARG A 165 -13.53 -17.36 -3.08
N ASP A 166 -14.07 -16.16 -3.31
CA ASP A 166 -15.09 -15.56 -2.45
C ASP A 166 -16.39 -16.38 -2.44
N ALA A 167 -16.84 -16.85 -3.61
CA ALA A 167 -17.98 -17.77 -3.72
C ALA A 167 -17.73 -19.08 -2.95
N TYR A 168 -16.54 -19.67 -3.12
CA TYR A 168 -16.15 -20.86 -2.37
C TYR A 168 -16.20 -20.62 -0.85
N LEU A 169 -15.62 -19.52 -0.36
CA LEU A 169 -15.61 -19.19 1.06
C LEU A 169 -17.03 -18.94 1.59
N ARG A 170 -17.89 -18.30 0.80
CA ARG A 170 -19.31 -18.09 1.16
C ARG A 170 -20.08 -19.40 1.25
N ASP A 171 -19.88 -20.34 0.32
CA ASP A 171 -20.55 -21.63 0.31
C ASP A 171 -20.07 -22.57 1.42
N HIS A 172 -18.83 -22.40 1.88
CA HIS A 172 -18.22 -23.20 2.96
C HIS A 172 -18.23 -22.49 4.32
N ARG A 173 -18.79 -21.29 4.39
CA ARG A 173 -19.11 -20.65 5.66
C ARG A 173 -20.29 -21.41 6.26
N GLU A 174 -20.04 -22.15 7.34
CA GLU A 174 -21.14 -22.71 8.12
C GLU A 174 -22.10 -21.57 8.48
N PRO A 175 -23.42 -21.74 8.32
CA PRO A 175 -24.36 -20.72 8.73
C PRO A 175 -24.22 -20.56 10.24
N ASP A 176 -23.59 -19.47 10.67
CA ASP A 176 -23.76 -18.96 12.02
C ASP A 176 -25.28 -18.85 12.23
N ASP A 177 -25.80 -19.55 13.25
CA ASP A 177 -27.23 -19.64 13.62
C ASP A 177 -27.76 -18.30 14.19
N ASP A 178 -27.31 -17.18 13.62
CA ASP A 178 -27.65 -15.84 14.03
C ASP A 178 -28.89 -15.37 13.29
N THR A 179 -30.02 -15.87 13.76
CA THR A 179 -31.32 -15.22 13.56
C THR A 179 -31.40 -13.93 14.41
N TYR A 180 -30.40 -13.04 14.34
CA TYR A 180 -30.43 -11.74 15.02
C TYR A 180 -31.17 -10.72 14.14
N THR A 181 -32.51 -10.76 14.22
CA THR A 181 -33.37 -9.77 13.57
C THR A 181 -33.30 -8.45 14.33
N TRP A 182 -32.41 -7.55 13.90
CA TRP A 182 -32.43 -6.15 14.31
C TRP A 182 -33.71 -5.47 13.82
N SER A 183 -34.79 -5.55 14.62
CA SER A 183 -36.06 -4.91 14.31
C SER A 183 -35.89 -3.39 14.32
N THR A 184 -35.88 -2.83 13.11
CA THR A 184 -35.85 -1.39 12.87
C THR A 184 -37.29 -0.87 12.87
N GLU A 185 -37.97 -0.90 14.02
CA GLU A 185 -39.23 -0.17 14.16
C GLU A 185 -38.95 1.30 14.54
N PRO A 186 -39.54 2.29 13.85
CA PRO A 186 -39.36 3.70 14.16
C PRO A 186 -40.04 4.02 15.51
N PRO A 187 -39.51 4.98 16.30
CA PRO A 187 -40.06 5.27 17.63
C PRO A 187 -41.47 5.86 17.50
N HIS A 188 -42.48 5.06 17.86
CA HIS A 188 -43.86 5.53 17.94
C HIS A 188 -44.01 6.57 19.06
N SER A 189 -44.60 7.71 18.67
CA SER A 189 -45.12 8.75 19.56
C SER A 189 -45.99 8.14 20.66
N MET A 190 -45.58 8.29 21.92
CA MET A 190 -46.31 7.77 23.07
C MET A 190 -47.74 8.32 23.14
N GLN A 191 -48.74 7.46 22.98
CA GLN A 191 -50.09 7.71 23.46
C GLN A 191 -50.20 7.21 24.92
N PRO A 192 -50.72 8.02 25.86
CA PRO A 192 -50.91 7.59 27.24
C PRO A 192 -52.17 6.71 27.32
N GLY A 193 -51.99 5.41 27.50
CA GLY A 193 -53.10 4.48 27.79
C GLY A 193 -52.92 3.02 27.37
N ALA A 194 -51.87 2.67 26.62
CA ALA A 194 -51.63 1.28 26.25
C ALA A 194 -51.02 0.50 27.42
N VAL A 195 -51.69 -0.60 27.80
CA VAL A 195 -51.15 -1.60 28.73
C VAL A 195 -49.90 -2.18 28.07
N VAL A 196 -48.72 -1.86 28.58
CA VAL A 196 -47.47 -2.42 28.10
C VAL A 196 -47.45 -3.89 28.51
N GLU A 197 -47.79 -4.78 27.57
CA GLU A 197 -47.36 -6.17 27.67
C GLU A 197 -45.83 -6.15 27.74
N MET A 198 -45.31 -6.54 28.89
CA MET A 198 -43.88 -6.65 29.16
C MET A 198 -43.30 -7.62 28.11
N PRO A 199 -42.29 -7.21 27.32
CA PRO A 199 -41.70 -8.13 26.35
C PRO A 199 -41.15 -9.36 27.08
N PRO A 200 -41.19 -10.55 26.44
CA PRO A 200 -40.58 -11.74 27.01
C PRO A 200 -39.12 -11.45 27.33
N SER A 201 -38.69 -11.97 28.49
CA SER A 201 -37.38 -11.84 29.12
C SER A 201 -36.22 -11.54 28.16
N LEU A 202 -35.42 -10.52 28.50
CA LEU A 202 -34.05 -10.33 28.01
C LEU A 202 -33.37 -11.70 27.91
N ASP A 203 -32.91 -12.05 26.70
CA ASP A 203 -32.04 -13.21 26.50
C ASP A 203 -30.81 -13.02 27.39
N VAL A 204 -30.83 -13.69 28.54
CA VAL A 204 -29.65 -13.85 29.38
C VAL A 204 -28.76 -14.78 28.58
N ARG A 205 -27.91 -14.20 27.72
CA ARG A 205 -26.84 -14.96 27.06
C ARG A 205 -26.14 -15.77 28.13
N ASP A 206 -25.96 -17.06 27.85
CA ASP A 206 -25.25 -17.95 28.75
C ASP A 206 -23.87 -17.32 29.05
N PRO A 207 -23.50 -17.08 30.32
CA PRO A 207 -22.19 -16.54 30.66
C PRO A 207 -21.03 -17.35 30.08
N GLY A 208 -21.24 -18.65 29.81
CA GLY A 208 -20.27 -19.47 29.10
C GLY A 208 -20.07 -19.05 27.64
N GLN A 209 -21.14 -18.64 26.95
CA GLN A 209 -21.06 -18.15 25.57
C GLN A 209 -20.41 -16.77 25.51
N LEU A 210 -20.71 -15.88 26.48
CA LEU A 210 -20.05 -14.57 26.55
C LEU A 210 -18.52 -14.69 26.66
N LEU A 211 -18.03 -15.61 27.50
CA LEU A 211 -16.59 -15.86 27.62
C LEU A 211 -15.98 -16.38 26.31
N ILE A 212 -16.69 -17.23 25.57
CA ILE A 212 -16.24 -17.74 24.28
C ILE A 212 -16.15 -16.60 23.27
N ASP A 213 -17.17 -15.74 23.21
CA ASP A 213 -17.21 -14.56 22.33
C ASP A 213 -16.06 -13.60 22.66
N ASP A 214 -15.84 -13.30 23.95
CA ASP A 214 -14.77 -12.41 24.43
C ASP A 214 -13.37 -12.93 24.00
N LEU A 215 -13.12 -14.25 24.07
CA LEU A 215 -11.85 -14.85 23.66
C LEU A 215 -11.63 -14.73 22.14
N TYR A 216 -12.69 -14.86 21.33
CA TYR A 216 -12.61 -14.66 19.89
C TYR A 216 -12.37 -13.19 19.53
N GLU A 217 -13.03 -12.25 20.22
CA GLU A 217 -12.83 -10.81 20.05
C GLU A 217 -11.39 -10.42 20.42
N GLU A 218 -10.86 -10.88 21.57
CA GLU A 218 -9.47 -10.63 21.98
C GLU A 218 -8.46 -11.19 20.96
N ALA A 219 -8.73 -12.38 20.40
CA ALA A 219 -7.89 -12.96 19.35
C ALA A 219 -7.91 -12.13 18.06
N ALA A 220 -9.05 -11.56 17.68
CA ALA A 220 -9.18 -10.66 16.53
C ALA A 220 -8.43 -9.35 16.77
N ASP A 221 -8.64 -8.71 17.93
CA ASP A 221 -7.95 -7.49 18.32
C ASP A 221 -6.43 -7.65 18.29
N LEU A 222 -5.90 -8.77 18.82
CA LEU A 222 -4.47 -9.08 18.75
C LEU A 222 -3.94 -9.08 17.31
N ARG A 223 -4.67 -9.66 16.36
CA ARG A 223 -4.25 -9.69 14.94
C ARG A 223 -4.27 -8.31 14.31
N ASP A 224 -5.23 -7.47 14.68
CA ASP A 224 -5.35 -6.10 14.18
C ASP A 224 -4.25 -5.18 14.70
N THR A 225 -3.59 -5.51 15.81
CA THR A 225 -2.45 -4.74 16.34
C THR A 225 -1.13 -4.92 15.57
N VAL A 226 -1.01 -5.95 14.73
CA VAL A 226 0.25 -6.31 14.06
C VAL A 226 0.13 -6.41 12.55
N VAL A 227 1.27 -6.22 11.88
CA VAL A 227 1.38 -6.49 10.45
C VAL A 227 1.28 -7.99 10.19
N ASP A 228 0.49 -8.36 9.19
CA ASP A 228 0.34 -9.74 8.73
C ASP A 228 1.71 -10.45 8.50
N PRO A 229 1.89 -11.68 9.03
CA PRO A 229 3.15 -12.42 8.90
C PRO A 229 3.57 -12.68 7.45
N ASP A 230 2.64 -12.89 6.52
CA ASP A 230 2.98 -13.10 5.11
C ASP A 230 3.47 -11.81 4.45
N HIS A 231 2.89 -10.66 4.81
CA HIS A 231 3.45 -9.37 4.43
C HIS A 231 4.89 -9.20 4.95
N CYS A 232 5.14 -9.49 6.23
CA CYS A 232 6.47 -9.43 6.83
C CYS A 232 7.47 -10.36 6.12
N ARG A 233 7.08 -11.60 5.78
CA ARG A 233 7.91 -12.55 5.01
C ARG A 233 8.27 -12.00 3.63
N ARG A 234 7.29 -11.46 2.89
CA ARG A 234 7.54 -10.86 1.56
C ARG A 234 8.52 -9.69 1.66
N LYS A 235 8.35 -8.80 2.64
CA LYS A 235 9.25 -7.64 2.85
C LYS A 235 10.64 -8.04 3.30
N LEU A 236 10.76 -9.06 4.17
CA LEU A 236 12.05 -9.62 4.57
C LEU A 236 12.80 -10.17 3.36
N PHE A 237 12.13 -10.98 2.53
CA PHE A 237 12.73 -11.52 1.31
C PHE A 237 13.22 -10.42 0.35
N GLN A 238 12.42 -9.37 0.16
CA GLN A 238 12.85 -8.20 -0.62
C GLN A 238 14.08 -7.49 -0.02
N ALA A 239 14.13 -7.37 1.31
CA ALA A 239 15.28 -6.77 2.01
C ALA A 239 16.54 -7.63 1.88
N GLU A 240 16.42 -8.95 1.94
CA GLU A 240 17.52 -9.90 1.73
C GLU A 240 18.06 -9.82 0.30
N GLN A 241 17.18 -9.70 -0.70
CA GLN A 241 17.58 -9.47 -2.09
C GLN A 241 18.34 -8.14 -2.24
N CYS A 242 17.84 -7.05 -1.67
CA CYS A 242 18.54 -5.74 -1.62
C CYS A 242 19.95 -5.88 -1.06
N LEU A 243 20.09 -6.60 0.06
CA LEU A 243 21.37 -6.81 0.72
C LEU A 243 22.32 -7.62 -0.16
N ALA A 244 21.85 -8.72 -0.77
CA ALA A 244 22.65 -9.54 -1.66
C ALA A 244 23.14 -8.73 -2.89
N ASP A 245 22.28 -7.90 -3.48
CA ASP A 245 22.64 -7.01 -4.58
C ASP A 245 23.65 -5.94 -4.17
N ALA A 246 23.44 -5.30 -3.02
CA ALA A 246 24.37 -4.30 -2.48
C ALA A 246 25.75 -4.92 -2.23
N GLN A 247 25.81 -6.12 -1.64
CA GLN A 247 27.06 -6.84 -1.42
C GLN A 247 27.74 -7.28 -2.72
N ARG A 248 26.98 -7.61 -3.77
CA ARG A 248 27.55 -7.89 -5.10
C ARG A 248 28.17 -6.63 -5.70
N HIS A 249 27.49 -5.50 -5.58
CA HIS A 249 27.98 -4.21 -6.06
C HIS A 249 29.23 -3.76 -5.31
N GLU A 250 29.22 -3.83 -3.98
CA GLU A 250 30.39 -3.52 -3.14
C GLU A 250 31.61 -4.35 -3.54
N ARG A 251 31.46 -5.67 -3.74
CA ARG A 251 32.53 -6.54 -4.24
C ARG A 251 33.06 -6.12 -5.61
N HIS A 252 32.20 -5.63 -6.49
CA HIS A 252 32.59 -5.14 -7.81
C HIS A 252 33.40 -3.84 -7.71
N VAL A 253 32.95 -2.89 -6.89
CA VAL A 253 33.64 -1.62 -6.64
C VAL A 253 34.97 -1.83 -5.91
N ALA A 254 35.02 -2.75 -4.94
CA ALA A 254 36.26 -3.12 -4.27
C ALA A 254 37.34 -3.63 -5.24
N ALA A 255 36.94 -4.22 -6.37
CA ALA A 255 37.87 -4.69 -7.40
C ALA A 255 38.44 -3.56 -8.27
N THR A 256 37.77 -2.40 -8.35
CA THR A 256 38.24 -1.24 -9.15
C THR A 256 39.12 -0.26 -8.36
N ALA A 257 39.29 -0.48 -7.04
CA ALA A 257 40.14 0.29 -6.13
C ALA A 257 39.79 1.79 -6.02
N GLU A 258 38.54 2.16 -6.25
CA GLU A 258 38.03 3.52 -6.06
C GLU A 258 37.50 3.69 -4.63
N VAL A 259 38.21 4.46 -3.80
CA VAL A 259 37.96 4.55 -2.34
C VAL A 259 36.61 5.20 -2.03
N ASP A 260 36.28 6.32 -2.65
CA ASP A 260 35.01 7.03 -2.40
C ASP A 260 33.80 6.21 -2.84
N ALA A 261 33.92 5.49 -3.95
CA ALA A 261 32.89 4.58 -4.42
C ALA A 261 32.70 3.38 -3.48
N LEU A 262 33.78 2.90 -2.87
CA LEU A 262 33.73 1.81 -1.90
C LEU A 262 32.98 2.25 -0.63
N ASP A 263 33.27 3.43 -0.10
CA ASP A 263 32.58 3.97 1.08
C ASP A 263 31.06 4.09 0.83
N ALA A 264 30.66 4.62 -0.33
CA ALA A 264 29.26 4.71 -0.73
C ALA A 264 28.59 3.32 -0.88
N ALA A 265 29.31 2.34 -1.43
CA ALA A 265 28.81 0.97 -1.56
C ALA A 265 28.63 0.30 -0.19
N SER A 266 29.59 0.47 0.73
CA SER A 266 29.51 -0.04 2.10
C SER A 266 28.35 0.60 2.88
N GLU A 267 28.11 1.89 2.70
CA GLU A 267 26.96 2.56 3.33
C GLU A 267 25.62 1.98 2.84
N ARG A 268 25.52 1.69 1.54
CA ARG A 268 24.34 1.02 0.95
C ARG A 268 24.14 -0.38 1.53
N VAL A 269 25.21 -1.16 1.68
CA VAL A 269 25.17 -2.48 2.33
C VAL A 269 24.65 -2.35 3.77
N ALA A 270 25.19 -1.41 4.54
CA ALA A 270 24.74 -1.16 5.91
C ALA A 270 23.25 -0.78 5.97
N ARG A 271 22.76 0.00 5.00
CA ARG A 271 21.33 0.38 4.90
C ARG A 271 20.42 -0.81 4.58
N CYS A 272 20.75 -1.63 3.56
CA CYS A 272 19.96 -2.84 3.30
C CYS A 272 20.01 -3.80 4.50
N ALA A 273 21.16 -3.93 5.17
CA ALA A 273 21.29 -4.79 6.36
C ALA A 273 20.36 -4.33 7.51
N ARG A 274 20.28 -3.02 7.78
CA ARG A 274 19.31 -2.49 8.76
C ARG A 274 17.86 -2.84 8.40
N ARG A 275 17.50 -2.77 7.12
CA ARG A 275 16.15 -3.15 6.65
C ARG A 275 15.87 -4.64 6.88
N VAL A 276 16.84 -5.53 6.63
CA VAL A 276 16.72 -6.96 6.95
C VAL A 276 16.43 -7.15 8.44
N THR A 277 17.19 -6.49 9.32
CA THR A 277 16.97 -6.56 10.77
C THR A 277 15.56 -6.11 11.14
N VAL A 278 15.09 -4.95 10.66
CA VAL A 278 13.74 -4.42 10.95
C VAL A 278 12.66 -5.43 10.56
N TRP A 279 12.71 -5.98 9.35
CA TRP A 279 11.69 -6.92 8.88
C TRP A 279 11.78 -8.29 9.56
N SER A 280 12.98 -8.73 9.94
CA SER A 280 13.14 -9.96 10.72
C SER A 280 12.55 -9.83 12.13
N THR A 281 12.73 -8.69 12.79
CA THR A 281 12.14 -8.41 14.11
C THR A 281 10.63 -8.35 14.01
N ARG A 282 10.09 -7.57 13.06
CA ARG A 282 8.63 -7.49 12.83
C ARG A 282 8.00 -8.86 12.50
N LEU A 283 8.71 -9.71 11.76
CA LEU A 283 8.24 -11.07 11.48
C LEU A 283 8.18 -11.93 12.74
N ALA A 284 9.17 -11.83 13.62
CA ALA A 284 9.17 -12.55 14.89
C ALA A 284 8.00 -12.08 15.78
N ASP A 285 7.83 -10.77 15.95
CA ASP A 285 6.78 -10.18 16.77
C ASP A 285 5.38 -10.54 16.25
N SER A 286 5.15 -10.41 14.94
CA SER A 286 3.87 -10.78 14.32
C SER A 286 3.60 -12.28 14.44
N THR A 287 4.60 -13.14 14.28
CA THR A 287 4.42 -14.59 14.45
C THR A 287 4.05 -14.94 15.88
N GLU A 288 4.69 -14.31 16.87
CA GLU A 288 4.36 -14.52 18.29
C GLU A 288 2.91 -14.12 18.60
N ILE A 289 2.47 -12.95 18.13
CA ILE A 289 1.11 -12.46 18.36
C ILE A 289 0.06 -13.33 17.66
N TYR A 290 0.33 -13.82 16.45
CA TYR A 290 -0.55 -14.77 15.77
C TYR A 290 -0.65 -16.12 16.50
N LEU A 291 0.43 -16.58 17.13
CA LEU A 291 0.41 -17.79 17.95
C LEU A 291 -0.40 -17.59 19.24
N GLN A 292 -0.32 -16.41 19.85
CA GLN A 292 -1.15 -16.05 21.01
C GLN A 292 -2.63 -16.01 20.64
N ALA A 293 -2.99 -15.34 19.54
CA ALA A 293 -4.36 -15.32 19.03
C ALA A 293 -4.89 -16.73 18.74
N ALA A 294 -4.08 -17.58 18.09
CA ALA A 294 -4.47 -18.97 17.83
C ALA A 294 -4.66 -19.81 19.11
N ALA A 295 -3.92 -19.50 20.19
CA ALA A 295 -4.10 -20.14 21.48
C ALA A 295 -5.45 -19.77 22.13
N LEU A 296 -5.83 -18.48 22.08
CA LEU A 296 -7.13 -18.00 22.56
C LEU A 296 -8.28 -18.66 21.79
N GLU A 297 -8.19 -18.75 20.47
CA GLU A 297 -9.19 -19.45 19.66
C GLU A 297 -9.29 -20.94 19.96
N ALA A 298 -8.15 -21.59 20.22
CA ALA A 298 -8.14 -23.00 20.60
C ALA A 298 -8.81 -23.22 21.98
N GLU A 299 -8.63 -22.27 22.91
CA GLU A 299 -9.32 -22.25 24.20
C GLU A 299 -10.83 -22.04 24.03
N ALA A 300 -11.23 -21.03 23.25
CA ALA A 300 -12.63 -20.76 22.92
C ALA A 300 -13.31 -21.98 22.27
N ALA A 301 -12.64 -22.63 21.31
CA ALA A 301 -13.11 -23.85 20.67
C ALA A 301 -13.18 -25.04 21.64
N HIS A 302 -12.28 -25.12 22.61
CA HIS A 302 -12.33 -26.15 23.66
C HIS A 302 -13.53 -25.95 24.58
N LEU A 303 -13.77 -24.71 25.05
CA LEU A 303 -14.93 -24.37 25.87
C LEU A 303 -16.25 -24.66 25.12
N SER A 304 -16.35 -24.25 23.85
CA SER A 304 -17.53 -24.49 23.01
C SER A 304 -17.93 -25.97 22.94
N ARG A 305 -16.95 -26.88 22.81
CA ARG A 305 -17.18 -28.34 22.79
C ARG A 305 -17.70 -28.87 24.13
N HIS A 306 -17.34 -28.24 25.24
CA HIS A 306 -17.76 -28.65 26.58
C HIS A 306 -19.06 -27.99 27.05
N THR A 307 -19.44 -26.85 26.45
CA THR A 307 -20.68 -26.12 26.75
C THR A 307 -21.89 -26.65 25.98
N SER A 308 -21.70 -27.43 24.89
CA SER A 308 -22.81 -28.10 24.20
C SER A 308 -23.60 -29.01 25.16
N PRO A 309 -24.86 -28.66 25.50
CA PRO A 309 -25.65 -29.47 26.40
C PRO A 309 -25.97 -30.79 25.71
N HIS A 310 -25.64 -31.91 26.37
CA HIS A 310 -26.18 -33.22 26.03
C HIS A 310 -27.72 -33.15 26.07
N THR A 311 -28.34 -32.81 24.94
CA THR A 311 -29.78 -32.95 24.74
C THR A 311 -30.05 -34.45 24.72
N THR A 312 -30.22 -35.00 25.91
CA THR A 312 -30.67 -36.38 26.09
C THR A 312 -32.14 -36.36 25.73
N ILE A 313 -32.45 -36.57 24.44
CA ILE A 313 -33.80 -36.80 23.96
C ILE A 313 -34.28 -38.10 24.61
N SER A 314 -35.00 -37.96 25.73
CA SER A 314 -35.72 -39.05 26.37
C SER A 314 -36.93 -39.37 25.48
N TYR A 315 -36.81 -40.40 24.65
CA TYR A 315 -37.96 -40.98 23.96
C TYR A 315 -38.85 -41.65 25.01
N GLY A 316 -39.94 -40.97 25.37
CA GLY A 316 -41.02 -41.57 26.17
C GLY A 316 -41.72 -42.65 25.37
N THR A 317 -41.48 -43.90 25.73
CA THR A 317 -42.20 -45.06 25.19
C THR A 317 -43.59 -45.13 25.84
N THR A 318 -44.65 -45.00 25.02
CA THR A 318 -46.03 -45.38 25.37
C THR A 318 -46.31 -46.83 25.06
#